data_AF-A0A850WF04-F1
#
_entry.id   AF-A0A850WF04-F1
#
_cell.length_a   1.000
_cell.length_b   1.000
_cell.length_c   1.000
_cell.angle_alpha   90.00
_cell.angle_beta   90.00
_cell.angle_gamma   90.00
#
_symmetry.space_group_name_H-M   'P 1'
#
loop_
_entity.id
_entity.type
_entity.pdbx_description
1 polymer ?
#
loop_
_entity_poly.entity_id
_entity_poly.type
_entity_poly.pdbx_seq_one_letter_code
_entity_poly.pdbx_strand_id
1 'polypeptide(L)'
;IIDPYVPPEGDARLTSLSKDGLKQKVEKLKQTAASQLAYVPPFESVCGAEVLLGCVLQCNWVCFPCSFNKQKLHSLVTERCYPEMVRGNRYKTIRWSFVESLEPPRVVHVRCDSIVNRGNLYGQVTVRMHTRQILAIYDRFGRLMYGGEQVPKDVLEYVVFERYLVNPYGTWRMHGKIVPEWAPPKEPIVKTVMIPGPTLDPSQDYE
;
A
#
# COMPACT_ATOMS: atom_id res chain seq x y z
N ILE A 1 -10.23 4.40 1.78
CA ILE A 1 -9.38 5.35 2.53
C ILE A 1 -10.21 6.60 2.75
N ILE A 2 -10.42 6.98 4.00
CA ILE A 2 -11.30 8.11 4.37
C ILE A 2 -10.56 9.43 4.14
N ASP A 3 -9.47 9.62 4.88
CA ASP A 3 -8.52 10.71 4.67
C ASP A 3 -7.16 10.12 4.27
N PRO A 4 -6.71 10.30 3.02
CA PRO A 4 -5.39 9.83 2.62
C PRO A 4 -4.32 10.63 3.37
N TYR A 5 -3.40 9.90 4.01
CA TYR A 5 -2.21 10.51 4.57
C TYR A 5 -1.33 11.03 3.41
N VAL A 6 -0.96 12.31 3.47
CA VAL A 6 -0.04 12.94 2.52
C VAL A 6 1.37 12.89 3.11
N PRO A 7 2.26 12.02 2.60
CA PRO A 7 3.60 11.94 3.13
C PRO A 7 4.44 13.16 2.72
N PRO A 8 5.23 13.76 3.62
CA PRO A 8 5.98 14.97 3.34
C PRO A 8 7.07 14.72 2.28
N GLU A 9 7.24 15.69 1.38
CA GLU A 9 8.29 15.70 0.36
C GLU A 9 9.64 15.83 1.06
N GLY A 10 10.38 14.73 1.14
CA GLY A 10 11.62 14.65 1.93
C GLY A 10 11.67 13.50 2.93
N ASP A 11 10.62 12.70 3.03
CA ASP A 11 10.71 11.44 3.79
C ASP A 11 11.70 10.44 3.15
N ALA A 12 12.09 10.66 1.88
CA ALA A 12 13.18 9.96 1.19
C ALA A 12 14.53 10.71 1.16
N ARG A 13 14.58 12.00 1.54
CA ARG A 13 15.81 12.82 1.56
C ARG A 13 15.73 13.85 2.68
N LEU A 14 16.68 13.82 3.62
CA LEU A 14 16.84 14.80 4.69
C LEU A 14 16.82 16.26 4.15
N THR A 15 15.62 16.87 4.23
CA THR A 15 15.28 18.30 4.24
C THR A 15 15.83 19.26 3.18
N SER A 16 14.92 20.01 2.55
CA SER A 16 15.11 21.46 2.31
C SER A 16 13.76 22.18 2.48
N LEU A 17 13.76 23.30 3.22
CA LEU A 17 12.56 24.07 3.57
C LEU A 17 12.01 24.80 2.32
N SER A 18 11.10 24.16 1.61
CA SER A 18 10.26 24.76 0.54
C SER A 18 8.95 25.32 1.10
N LYS A 19 8.29 26.23 0.36
CA LYS A 19 6.95 26.76 0.66
C LYS A 19 5.90 25.64 0.79
N ASP A 20 6.09 24.54 0.06
CA ASP A 20 5.25 23.34 0.16
C ASP A 20 5.46 22.60 1.49
N GLY A 21 6.64 22.70 2.08
CA GLY A 21 6.94 22.17 3.41
C GLY A 21 6.14 22.85 4.54
N LEU A 22 5.73 24.11 4.38
CA LEU A 22 4.88 24.80 5.37
C LEU A 22 3.44 24.28 5.32
N LYS A 23 2.88 24.08 4.11
CA LYS A 23 1.56 23.45 3.92
C LYS A 23 1.55 22.03 4.48
N GLN A 24 2.59 21.24 4.18
CA GLN A 24 2.77 19.90 4.71
C GLN A 24 2.88 19.87 6.25
N LYS A 25 3.52 20.87 6.89
CA LYS A 25 3.56 20.97 8.36
C LYS A 25 2.20 21.27 8.97
N VAL A 26 1.41 22.16 8.36
CA VAL A 26 0.04 22.47 8.80
C VAL A 26 -0.86 21.23 8.64
N GLU A 27 -0.76 20.53 7.50
CA GLU A 27 -1.48 19.27 7.28
C GLU A 27 -1.06 18.20 8.27
N LYS A 28 0.24 18.05 8.55
CA LYS A 28 0.75 17.10 9.53
C LYS A 28 0.23 17.40 10.94
N LEU A 29 0.17 18.67 11.34
CA LEU A 29 -0.43 19.08 12.62
C LEU A 29 -1.91 18.75 12.68
N LYS A 30 -2.68 19.07 11.63
CA LYS A 30 -4.10 18.72 11.52
C LYS A 30 -4.32 17.21 11.59
N GLN A 31 -3.50 16.45 10.87
CA GLN A 31 -3.53 14.98 10.86
C GLN A 31 -3.15 14.40 12.22
N THR A 32 -2.15 14.98 12.90
CA THR A 32 -1.69 14.52 14.21
C THR A 32 -2.76 14.79 15.27
N ALA A 33 -3.28 16.02 15.34
CA ALA A 33 -4.34 16.38 16.29
C ALA A 33 -5.56 15.48 16.12
N ALA A 34 -5.97 15.26 14.88
CA ALA A 34 -7.14 14.44 14.63
C ALA A 34 -6.87 12.92 14.74
N SER A 35 -5.60 12.49 14.63
CA SER A 35 -5.20 11.12 14.99
C SER A 35 -5.17 10.88 16.50
N GLN A 36 -4.79 11.88 17.30
CA GLN A 36 -4.85 11.80 18.77
C GLN A 36 -6.30 11.73 19.26
N LEU A 37 -7.20 12.48 18.62
CA LEU A 37 -8.64 12.39 18.91
C LEU A 37 -9.26 11.06 18.47
N ALA A 38 -8.74 10.45 17.41
CA ALA A 38 -9.16 9.13 16.94
C ALA A 38 -8.52 7.97 17.71
N TYR A 39 -7.51 8.24 18.54
CA TYR A 39 -6.85 7.23 19.37
C TYR A 39 -7.74 6.88 20.56
N VAL A 40 -8.56 5.85 20.39
CA VAL A 40 -9.48 5.35 21.42
C VAL A 40 -8.74 4.28 22.26
N PRO A 41 -8.88 4.22 23.59
CA PRO A 41 -8.22 3.21 24.44
C PRO A 41 -8.30 1.71 24.02
N PRO A 42 -9.37 1.18 23.39
CA PRO A 42 -9.37 -0.21 22.88
C PRO A 42 -8.45 -0.45 21.66
N PHE A 43 -7.83 0.60 21.11
CA PHE A 43 -6.83 0.52 20.04
C PHE A 43 -5.47 0.05 20.58
N GLU A 44 -5.19 0.37 21.84
CA GLU A 44 -3.88 0.27 22.48
C GLU A 44 -3.48 -1.17 22.83
N SER A 45 -4.45 -2.05 23.13
CA SER A 45 -4.16 -3.44 23.52
C SER A 45 -3.82 -4.38 22.35
N VAL A 46 -4.04 -3.97 21.10
CA VAL A 46 -3.89 -4.86 19.91
C VAL A 46 -3.03 -4.24 18.79
N CYS A 47 -2.76 -2.94 18.81
CA CYS A 47 -2.15 -2.23 17.68
C CYS A 47 -0.64 -2.03 17.82
N GLY A 48 0.13 -3.12 18.00
CA GLY A 48 1.58 -3.07 17.83
C GLY A 48 1.93 -2.90 16.34
N ALA A 49 2.77 -1.91 16.00
CA ALA A 49 3.24 -1.70 14.63
C ALA A 49 3.92 -2.97 14.04
N GLU A 50 4.56 -3.75 14.90
CA GLU A 50 5.19 -5.03 14.58
C GLU A 50 4.18 -6.13 14.23
N VAL A 51 3.02 -6.16 14.91
CA VAL A 51 1.93 -7.11 14.61
C VAL A 51 1.34 -6.82 13.23
N LEU A 52 1.16 -5.53 12.91
CA LEU A 52 0.70 -5.11 11.58
C LEU A 52 1.71 -5.43 10.48
N LEU A 53 3.01 -5.25 10.76
CA LEU A 53 4.06 -5.71 9.85
C LEU A 53 4.00 -7.22 9.64
N GLY A 54 3.82 -8.00 10.71
CA GLY A 54 3.59 -9.44 10.63
C GLY A 54 2.41 -9.80 9.71
N CYS A 55 1.29 -9.06 9.81
CA CYS A 55 0.18 -9.21 8.89
C CYS A 55 0.55 -8.92 7.44
N VAL A 56 1.31 -7.85 7.12
CA VAL A 56 1.76 -7.58 5.74
C VAL A 56 2.63 -8.71 5.23
N LEU A 57 3.64 -9.11 6.01
CA LEU A 57 4.55 -10.18 5.64
C LEU A 57 3.78 -11.47 5.37
N GLN A 58 2.79 -11.79 6.22
CA GLN A 58 1.92 -12.95 6.03
C GLN A 58 1.02 -12.81 4.81
N CYS A 59 0.44 -11.63 4.53
CA CYS A 59 -0.33 -11.38 3.32
C CYS A 59 0.51 -11.66 2.08
N ASN A 60 1.72 -11.11 2.08
CA ASN A 60 2.63 -11.18 0.96
C ASN A 60 3.14 -12.61 0.76
N TRP A 61 3.48 -13.29 1.86
CA TRP A 61 3.83 -14.70 1.87
C TRP A 61 2.69 -15.62 1.43
N VAL A 62 1.43 -15.25 1.66
CA VAL A 62 0.27 -16.05 1.21
C VAL A 62 -0.14 -15.71 -0.23
N CYS A 63 0.09 -14.48 -0.67
CA CYS A 63 -0.35 -14.00 -1.98
C CYS A 63 0.62 -14.36 -3.11
N PHE A 64 1.92 -14.38 -2.85
CA PHE A 64 2.94 -14.40 -3.91
C PHE A 64 3.58 -15.78 -4.18
N PRO A 65 4.05 -16.56 -3.20
CA PRO A 65 4.69 -17.85 -3.47
C PRO A 65 3.66 -18.97 -3.74
N CYS A 66 3.37 -19.19 -5.03
CA CYS A 66 2.83 -20.39 -5.71
C CYS A 66 1.57 -21.12 -5.18
N SER A 67 1.12 -20.90 -3.95
CA SER A 67 -0.08 -21.49 -3.35
C SER A 67 -1.09 -20.38 -3.14
N PHE A 68 -1.79 -19.99 -4.20
CA PHE A 68 -2.82 -18.96 -4.12
C PHE A 68 -4.00 -19.45 -3.26
N ASN A 69 -3.87 -19.32 -1.93
CA ASN A 69 -4.91 -19.72 -1.00
C ASN A 69 -5.91 -18.58 -0.85
N LYS A 70 -6.97 -18.64 -1.66
CA LYS A 70 -8.02 -17.62 -1.70
C LYS A 70 -8.66 -17.37 -0.33
N GLN A 71 -8.91 -18.42 0.46
CA GLN A 71 -9.57 -18.30 1.75
C GLN A 71 -8.71 -17.51 2.75
N LYS A 72 -7.43 -17.86 2.83
CA LYS A 72 -6.48 -17.16 3.71
C LYS A 72 -6.20 -15.73 3.25
N LEU A 73 -6.27 -15.45 1.94
CA LEU A 73 -6.13 -14.09 1.44
C LEU A 73 -7.33 -13.21 1.85
N HIS A 74 -8.56 -13.74 1.80
CA HIS A 74 -9.75 -12.99 2.24
C HIS A 74 -9.79 -12.71 3.75
N SER A 75 -9.12 -13.51 4.58
CA SER A 75 -9.01 -13.21 6.02
C SER A 75 -8.03 -12.08 6.34
N LEU A 76 -7.07 -11.83 5.44
CA LEU A 76 -5.97 -10.88 5.65
C LEU A 76 -6.16 -9.56 4.90
N VAL A 77 -6.89 -9.59 3.78
CA VAL A 77 -7.10 -8.44 2.89
C VAL A 77 -8.59 -8.11 2.83
N THR A 78 -8.91 -6.82 2.77
CA THR A 78 -10.28 -6.35 2.60
C THR A 78 -10.82 -6.67 1.20
N GLU A 79 -12.14 -6.62 1.06
CA GLU A 79 -12.84 -6.86 -0.18
C GLU A 79 -12.48 -5.84 -1.27
N ARG A 80 -12.04 -4.64 -0.86
CA ARG A 80 -11.55 -3.58 -1.77
C ARG A 80 -10.15 -3.88 -2.32
N CYS A 81 -9.21 -4.26 -1.47
CA CYS A 81 -7.82 -4.48 -1.86
C CYS A 81 -7.61 -5.81 -2.61
N TYR A 82 -8.46 -6.82 -2.32
CA TYR A 82 -8.40 -8.13 -2.97
C TYR A 82 -8.40 -8.08 -4.51
N PRO A 83 -9.35 -7.42 -5.20
CA PRO A 83 -9.35 -7.36 -6.66
C PRO A 83 -8.12 -6.64 -7.22
N GLU A 84 -7.61 -5.61 -6.55
CA GLU A 84 -6.41 -4.87 -6.98
C GLU A 84 -5.16 -5.78 -6.97
N MET A 85 -5.00 -6.61 -5.94
CA MET A 85 -3.90 -7.56 -5.86
C MET A 85 -4.01 -8.73 -6.85
N VAL A 86 -5.22 -9.20 -7.14
CA VAL A 86 -5.43 -10.46 -7.88
C VAL A 86 -5.65 -10.25 -9.38
N ARG A 87 -6.35 -9.19 -9.79
CA ARG A 87 -6.82 -9.02 -11.18
C ARG A 87 -5.68 -8.96 -12.20
N GLY A 88 -4.59 -8.26 -11.88
CA GLY A 88 -3.41 -8.16 -12.76
C GLY A 88 -2.52 -9.41 -12.78
N ASN A 89 -2.67 -10.27 -11.77
CA ASN A 89 -1.70 -11.31 -11.44
C ASN A 89 -2.21 -12.75 -11.69
N ARG A 90 -3.49 -12.93 -12.03
CA ARG A 90 -4.15 -14.25 -12.18
C ARG A 90 -3.40 -15.25 -13.07
N TYR A 91 -2.73 -14.77 -14.11
CA TYR A 91 -1.99 -15.60 -15.06
C TYR A 91 -0.49 -15.32 -15.04
N LYS A 92 0.05 -14.86 -13.91
CA LYS A 92 1.48 -14.57 -13.76
C LYS A 92 2.01 -15.34 -12.56
N THR A 93 3.24 -15.82 -12.68
CA THR A 93 3.94 -16.41 -11.54
C THR A 93 4.75 -15.32 -10.88
N ILE A 94 4.50 -15.07 -9.60
CA ILE A 94 5.22 -14.05 -8.85
C ILE A 94 6.14 -14.75 -7.86
N ARG A 95 7.41 -14.38 -7.86
CA ARG A 95 8.34 -14.73 -6.80
C ARG A 95 8.64 -13.46 -6.04
N TRP A 96 8.24 -13.45 -4.78
CA TRP A 96 8.57 -12.37 -3.87
C TRP A 96 9.23 -12.95 -2.64
N SER A 97 10.27 -12.27 -2.16
CA SER A 97 10.87 -12.55 -0.88
C SER A 97 11.15 -11.27 -0.10
N PHE A 98 10.97 -11.38 1.21
CA PHE A 98 11.37 -10.38 2.17
C PHE A 98 12.82 -10.64 2.57
N VAL A 99 13.68 -9.63 2.47
CA VAL A 99 15.10 -9.76 2.82
C VAL A 99 15.32 -9.24 4.23
N GLU A 100 15.11 -7.93 4.42
CA GLU A 100 15.36 -7.25 5.69
C GLU A 100 14.46 -6.01 5.83
N SER A 101 14.23 -5.58 7.07
CA SER A 101 13.62 -4.27 7.37
C SER A 101 14.75 -3.28 7.61
N LEU A 102 14.84 -2.23 6.78
CA LEU A 102 15.87 -1.19 6.95
C LEU A 102 15.53 -0.28 8.14
N GLU A 103 14.26 0.09 8.25
CA GLU A 103 13.73 0.81 9.40
C GLU A 103 12.57 0.01 10.03
N PRO A 104 12.35 0.15 11.34
CA PRO A 104 11.18 -0.42 11.98
C PRO A 104 9.90 0.24 11.45
N PRO A 105 8.80 -0.52 11.30
CA PRO A 105 7.52 0.01 10.83
C PRO A 105 6.98 1.02 11.84
N ARG A 106 6.47 2.16 11.34
CA ARG A 106 5.92 3.23 12.19
C ARG A 106 4.48 3.49 11.84
N VAL A 107 3.62 3.55 12.87
CA VAL A 107 2.27 4.06 12.71
C VAL A 107 2.36 5.57 12.52
N VAL A 108 1.87 6.06 11.38
CA VAL A 108 1.95 7.48 11.03
C VAL A 108 0.62 8.17 11.25
N HIS A 109 -0.46 7.51 10.88
CA HIS A 109 -1.77 8.12 10.89
C HIS A 109 -2.85 7.13 11.31
N VAL A 110 -3.71 7.55 12.23
CA VAL A 110 -4.85 6.76 12.70
C VAL A 110 -6.11 7.57 12.50
N ARG A 111 -7.15 6.92 11.98
CA ARG A 111 -8.47 7.50 11.76
C ARG A 111 -9.53 6.53 12.20
N CYS A 112 -10.55 7.03 12.86
CA CYS A 112 -11.74 6.28 13.22
C CYS A 112 -12.93 7.08 12.71
N ASP A 113 -13.80 6.44 11.94
CA ASP A 113 -14.98 7.11 11.41
C ASP A 113 -16.18 6.15 11.35
N SER A 114 -17.38 6.72 11.38
CA SER A 114 -18.63 6.00 11.17
C SER A 114 -19.04 6.11 9.72
N ILE A 115 -18.93 5.02 8.96
CA ILE A 115 -19.32 5.00 7.55
C ILE A 115 -20.82 4.72 7.47
N VAL A 116 -21.58 5.67 6.91
CA VAL A 116 -23.01 5.58 6.54
C VAL A 116 -24.00 5.50 7.72
N ASN A 117 -23.77 4.62 8.71
CA ASN A 117 -24.60 4.51 9.92
C ASN A 117 -23.79 4.83 11.18
N ARG A 118 -24.38 5.60 12.11
CA ARG A 118 -23.75 5.96 13.40
C ARG A 118 -23.38 4.77 14.29
N GLY A 119 -23.86 3.57 13.95
CA GLY A 119 -23.51 2.31 14.63
C GLY A 119 -22.30 1.58 14.06
N ASN A 120 -21.84 1.91 12.85
CA ASN A 120 -20.79 1.15 12.14
C ASN A 120 -19.47 1.91 12.16
N LEU A 121 -18.65 1.66 13.17
CA LEU A 121 -17.33 2.29 13.34
C LEU A 121 -16.22 1.48 12.66
N TYR A 122 -15.45 2.14 11.80
CA TYR A 122 -14.27 1.58 11.16
C TYR A 122 -13.02 2.35 11.60
N GLY A 123 -12.00 1.61 12.01
CA GLY A 123 -10.67 2.14 12.31
C GLY A 123 -9.73 1.90 11.13
N GLN A 124 -9.08 2.96 10.66
CA GLN A 124 -8.04 2.92 9.65
C GLN A 124 -6.69 3.33 10.24
N VAL A 125 -5.65 2.56 9.93
CA VAL A 125 -4.28 2.81 10.39
C VAL A 125 -3.35 2.83 9.20
N THR A 126 -2.60 3.91 9.05
CA THR A 126 -1.54 4.02 8.04
C THR A 126 -0.20 3.74 8.69
N VAL A 127 0.50 2.74 8.16
CA VAL A 127 1.82 2.32 8.61
C VAL A 127 2.84 2.62 7.51
N ARG A 128 3.90 3.34 7.88
CA ARG A 128 5.10 3.54 7.05
C ARG A 128 6.00 2.33 7.20
N MET A 129 6.35 1.72 6.08
CA MET A 129 7.26 0.59 5.99
C MET A 129 8.42 0.94 5.08
N HIS A 130 9.64 0.68 5.55
CA HIS A 130 10.85 0.79 4.75
C HIS A 130 11.61 -0.52 4.81
N THR A 131 11.49 -1.28 3.73
CA THR A 131 11.89 -2.69 3.69
C THR A 131 12.66 -2.97 2.42
N ARG A 132 13.56 -3.94 2.50
CA ARG A 132 14.29 -4.46 1.36
C ARG A 132 13.62 -5.75 0.86
N GLN A 133 13.21 -5.73 -0.39
CA GLN A 133 12.40 -6.78 -1.00
C GLN A 133 12.99 -7.23 -2.33
N ILE A 134 12.75 -8.49 -2.69
CA ILE A 134 13.06 -9.03 -4.00
C ILE A 134 11.73 -9.35 -4.68
N LEU A 135 11.59 -8.93 -5.93
CA LEU A 135 10.40 -9.19 -6.74
C LEU A 135 10.82 -9.63 -8.14
N ALA A 136 10.31 -10.78 -8.57
CA ALA A 136 10.40 -11.27 -9.93
C ALA A 136 9.02 -11.72 -10.41
N ILE A 137 8.57 -11.17 -11.54
CA ILE A 137 7.29 -11.51 -12.15
C ILE A 137 7.56 -12.22 -13.47
N TYR A 138 7.01 -13.41 -13.61
CA TYR A 138 7.08 -14.22 -14.82
C TYR A 138 5.74 -14.22 -15.55
N ASP A 139 5.80 -14.28 -16.88
CA ASP A 139 4.64 -14.44 -17.73
C ASP A 139 4.05 -15.87 -17.63
N ARG A 140 2.91 -16.10 -18.28
CA ARG A 140 2.30 -17.44 -18.45
C ARG A 140 3.27 -18.50 -18.98
N PHE A 141 4.24 -18.06 -19.78
CA PHE A 141 5.24 -18.92 -20.40
C PHE A 141 6.53 -19.03 -19.59
N GLY A 142 6.58 -18.50 -18.36
CA GLY A 142 7.76 -18.57 -17.50
C GLY A 142 8.90 -17.60 -17.90
N ARG A 143 8.65 -16.66 -18.82
CA ARG A 143 9.61 -15.61 -19.19
C ARG A 143 9.58 -14.47 -18.18
N LEU A 144 10.74 -13.96 -17.79
CA LEU A 144 10.84 -12.81 -16.87
C LEU A 144 10.22 -11.56 -17.52
N MET A 145 9.24 -10.96 -16.85
CA MET A 145 8.57 -9.73 -17.31
C MET A 145 9.04 -8.49 -16.58
N TYR A 146 9.32 -8.62 -15.29
CA TYR A 146 9.62 -7.49 -14.41
C TYR A 146 10.48 -7.93 -13.22
N GLY A 147 11.39 -7.05 -12.81
CA GLY A 147 12.26 -7.25 -11.67
C GLY A 147 13.36 -8.28 -11.89
N GLY A 148 13.89 -8.83 -10.81
CA GLY A 148 14.96 -9.81 -10.83
C GLY A 148 15.00 -10.61 -9.53
N GLU A 149 15.29 -11.90 -9.61
CA GLU A 149 15.23 -12.82 -8.46
C GLU A 149 16.38 -12.65 -7.47
N GLN A 150 17.48 -12.01 -7.89
CA GLN A 150 18.69 -11.87 -7.08
C GLN A 150 18.98 -10.42 -6.66
N VAL A 151 18.22 -9.46 -7.15
CA VAL A 151 18.49 -8.03 -6.92
C VAL A 151 17.53 -7.51 -5.85
N PRO A 152 17.97 -7.39 -4.58
CA PRO A 152 17.16 -6.81 -3.54
C PRO A 152 17.05 -5.29 -3.72
N LYS A 153 15.86 -4.76 -3.46
CA LYS A 153 15.53 -3.35 -3.67
C LYS A 153 14.86 -2.75 -2.46
N ASP A 154 15.19 -1.51 -2.22
CA ASP A 154 14.68 -0.76 -1.08
C ASP A 154 13.34 -0.14 -1.48
N VAL A 155 12.30 -0.42 -0.70
CA VAL A 155 10.94 0.00 -0.99
C VAL A 155 10.39 0.74 0.22
N LEU A 156 9.92 1.96 -0.02
CA LEU A 156 9.25 2.80 0.98
C LEU A 156 7.76 2.86 0.62
N GLU A 157 6.92 2.38 1.54
CA GLU A 157 5.49 2.23 1.30
C GLU A 157 4.66 2.67 2.51
N TYR A 158 3.49 3.24 2.26
CA TYR A 158 2.51 3.56 3.29
C TYR A 158 1.31 2.63 3.11
N VAL A 159 1.23 1.61 3.96
CA VAL A 159 0.17 0.60 3.92
C VAL A 159 -0.96 1.02 4.86
N VAL A 160 -2.19 1.01 4.34
CA VAL A 160 -3.39 1.32 5.11
C VAL A 160 -4.07 0.02 5.51
N PHE A 161 -4.28 -0.13 6.79
CA PHE A 161 -5.08 -1.18 7.40
C PHE A 161 -6.46 -0.66 7.77
N GLU A 162 -7.42 -1.56 7.77
CA GLU A 162 -8.77 -1.31 8.23
C GLU A 162 -9.23 -2.42 9.16
N ARG A 163 -9.95 -2.03 10.21
CA ARG A 163 -10.65 -2.94 11.11
C ARG A 163 -12.04 -2.41 11.38
N TYR A 164 -13.01 -3.30 11.36
CA TYR A 164 -14.35 -3.01 11.85
C TYR A 164 -14.36 -3.12 13.37
N LEU A 165 -14.57 -1.99 14.06
CA LEU A 165 -14.39 -1.88 15.51
C LEU A 165 -15.58 -2.41 16.31
N VAL A 166 -16.77 -2.41 15.71
CA VAL A 166 -18.02 -2.86 16.35
C VAL A 166 -18.02 -4.38 16.49
N ASN A 167 -17.38 -5.11 15.57
CA ASN A 167 -17.29 -6.55 15.64
C ASN A 167 -16.15 -6.96 16.59
N PRO A 168 -16.43 -7.70 17.69
CA PRO A 168 -15.40 -8.17 18.62
C PRO A 168 -14.39 -9.10 17.94
N TYR A 169 -14.80 -9.85 16.92
CA TYR A 169 -13.94 -10.76 16.15
C TYR A 169 -13.26 -10.08 14.95
N GLY A 170 -13.37 -8.75 14.82
CA GLY A 170 -12.74 -8.01 13.74
C GLY A 170 -11.22 -8.13 13.79
N THR A 171 -10.60 -8.57 12.69
CA THR A 171 -9.15 -8.56 12.52
C THR A 171 -8.71 -7.33 11.73
N TRP A 172 -7.43 -6.96 11.90
CA TRP A 172 -6.80 -5.97 11.04
C TRP A 172 -6.56 -6.55 9.66
N ARG A 173 -7.09 -5.89 8.62
CA ARG A 173 -6.97 -6.33 7.23
C ARG A 173 -6.36 -5.22 6.37
N MET A 174 -5.58 -5.58 5.37
CA MET A 174 -5.03 -4.60 4.44
C MET A 174 -6.15 -3.97 3.59
N HIS A 175 -6.24 -2.65 3.59
CA HIS A 175 -7.26 -1.89 2.87
C HIS A 175 -6.73 -1.25 1.58
N GLY A 176 -5.48 -0.78 1.60
CA GLY A 176 -4.91 -0.14 0.43
C GLY A 176 -3.48 0.32 0.67
N LYS A 177 -2.91 0.91 -0.37
CA LYS A 177 -1.55 1.43 -0.38
C LYS A 177 -1.58 2.87 -0.85
N ILE A 178 -0.90 3.75 -0.12
CA ILE A 178 -0.71 5.14 -0.52
C ILE A 178 0.64 5.23 -1.23
N VAL A 179 0.62 5.76 -2.45
CA VAL A 179 1.83 6.03 -3.25
C VAL A 179 2.03 7.54 -3.27
N PRO A 180 3.14 8.06 -2.73
CA PRO A 180 3.45 9.48 -2.83
C PRO A 180 3.61 9.90 -4.30
N GLU A 181 3.23 11.14 -4.61
CA GLU A 181 3.50 11.71 -5.95
C GLU A 181 5.00 11.89 -6.21
N TRP A 182 5.77 12.21 -5.16
CA TRP A 182 7.22 12.38 -5.22
C TRP A 182 7.99 11.05 -5.22
N ALA A 183 7.31 9.90 -5.13
CA ALA A 183 7.97 8.61 -5.14
C ALA A 183 8.75 8.42 -6.45
N PRO A 184 9.94 7.79 -6.42
CA PRO A 184 10.68 7.51 -7.64
C PRO A 184 9.82 6.65 -8.58
N PRO A 185 9.94 6.86 -9.90
CA PRO A 185 9.20 6.05 -10.85
C PRO A 185 9.57 4.58 -10.68
N LYS A 186 8.60 3.71 -10.94
CA LYS A 186 8.83 2.26 -10.96
C LYS A 186 9.83 1.92 -12.05
N GLU A 187 10.44 0.76 -11.91
CA GLU A 187 11.40 0.30 -12.90
C GLU A 187 10.76 0.11 -14.28
N PRO A 188 11.54 0.33 -15.34
CA PRO A 188 11.06 0.03 -16.67
C PRO A 188 10.78 -1.47 -16.79
N ILE A 189 9.73 -1.78 -17.55
CA ILE A 189 9.45 -3.14 -17.99
C ILE A 189 10.49 -3.57 -19.03
N VAL A 190 10.80 -4.87 -19.07
CA VAL A 190 11.80 -5.43 -20.00
C VAL A 190 11.37 -5.29 -21.46
N LYS A 191 10.06 -5.27 -21.71
CA LYS A 191 9.49 -5.17 -23.07
C LYS A 191 9.29 -3.71 -23.49
N THR A 192 9.42 -3.45 -24.80
CA THR A 192 8.99 -2.18 -25.39
C THR A 192 7.48 -2.12 -25.54
N VAL A 193 6.91 -0.92 -25.48
CA VAL A 193 5.48 -0.67 -25.66
C VAL A 193 5.33 0.35 -26.79
N MET A 194 4.49 0.03 -27.77
CA MET A 194 4.04 0.98 -28.78
C MET A 194 2.72 1.59 -28.31
N ILE A 195 2.65 2.92 -28.30
CA ILE A 195 1.42 3.66 -28.01
C ILE A 195 0.87 4.05 -29.38
N PRO A 196 -0.30 3.52 -29.80
CA PRO A 196 -0.87 3.88 -31.09
C PRO A 196 -1.26 5.36 -31.09
N GLY A 197 -1.08 6.00 -32.25
CA GLY A 197 -1.58 7.35 -32.48
C GLY A 197 -3.11 7.42 -32.45
N PRO A 198 -3.68 8.63 -32.50
CA PRO A 198 -5.12 8.81 -32.56
C PRO A 198 -5.71 8.10 -33.79
N THR A 199 -6.80 7.36 -33.58
CA THR A 199 -7.60 6.81 -34.68
C THR A 199 -8.47 7.92 -35.24
N LEU A 200 -8.12 8.41 -36.43
CA LEU A 200 -8.89 9.43 -37.13
C LEU A 200 -10.06 8.79 -37.88
N ASP A 201 -11.19 9.48 -37.86
CA ASP A 201 -12.28 9.19 -38.79
C ASP A 201 -11.86 9.60 -40.21
N PRO A 202 -12.40 8.97 -41.27
CA PRO A 202 -12.01 9.27 -42.66
C PRO A 202 -12.20 10.74 -43.08
N SER A 203 -13.00 11.50 -42.33
CA SER A 203 -13.29 12.92 -42.57
C SER A 203 -12.43 13.88 -41.75
N GLN A 204 -11.53 13.38 -40.90
CA GLN A 204 -10.65 14.20 -40.07
C GLN A 204 -9.21 14.10 -40.57
N ASP A 205 -8.57 15.26 -40.71
CA ASP A 205 -7.13 15.35 -40.96
C ASP A 205 -6.36 15.20 -39.65
N TYR A 206 -5.11 14.72 -39.74
CA TYR A 206 -4.21 14.62 -38.60
C TYR A 206 -3.65 16.01 -38.27
N GLU A 207 -3.97 16.53 -37.08
CA GLU A 207 -3.34 17.73 -36.50
C GLU A 207 -2.07 17.39 -35.69
#